data_AF-A0A183MGS9-F1
#
_entry.id   AF-A0A183MGS9-F1
#
_cell.length_a   1.000
_cell.length_b   1.000
_cell.length_c   1.000
_cell.angle_alpha   90.00
_cell.angle_beta   90.00
_cell.angle_gamma   90.00
#
_symmetry.space_group_name_H-M   'P 1'
#
loop_
_entity.id
_entity.type
_entity.pdbx_description
1 polymer ?
#
loop_
_entity_poly.entity_id
_entity_poly.type
_entity_poly.pdbx_seq_one_letter_code
_entity_poly.pdbx_strand_id
1 'polypeptide(L)'
;MKKCRKIVKDNISAKGRHLASIHGAKFIEVSASLNHMVADLFVLLIGHLHESEQRGRDPRLPAERRVNPLQSNQLTSSSKSIINSNVVNTSKILTVTKANFSKFLKKHFKRVSQVNDQLC
;
A
#
# COMPACT_ATOMS: atom_id res chain seq x y z
N MET A 1 30.78 -8.96 24.91
CA MET A 1 30.14 -7.99 23.98
C MET A 1 28.64 -8.21 23.71
N LYS A 2 28.05 -9.40 23.92
CA LYS A 2 26.62 -9.66 23.60
C LYS A 2 25.62 -8.89 24.48
N LYS A 3 25.96 -8.62 25.75
CA LYS A 3 25.09 -7.94 26.73
C LYS A 3 24.78 -6.48 26.38
N CYS A 4 25.77 -5.70 25.96
CA CYS A 4 25.55 -4.29 25.55
C CYS A 4 24.63 -4.18 24.31
N ARG A 5 24.80 -5.05 23.30
CA ARG A 5 23.94 -5.03 22.10
C ARG A 5 22.48 -5.33 22.43
N LYS A 6 22.21 -6.20 23.41
CA LYS A 6 20.86 -6.50 23.88
C LYS A 6 20.22 -5.29 24.57
N ILE A 7 20.94 -4.65 25.49
CA ILE A 7 20.46 -3.45 26.22
C ILE A 7 20.13 -2.30 25.26
N VAL A 8 20.94 -2.11 24.20
CA VAL A 8 20.67 -1.08 23.19
C VAL A 8 19.39 -1.39 22.41
N LYS A 9 19.17 -2.64 22.00
CA LYS A 9 17.95 -3.06 21.31
C LYS A 9 16.70 -2.89 22.19
N ASP A 10 16.78 -3.32 23.44
CA ASP A 10 15.66 -3.24 24.38
C ASP A 10 15.26 -1.77 24.66
N ASN A 11 16.22 -0.85 24.74
CA ASN A 11 15.96 0.58 24.87
C ASN A 11 15.31 1.21 23.63
N ILE A 12 15.79 0.87 22.43
CA ILE A 12 15.20 1.34 21.17
C ILE A 12 13.76 0.85 21.06
N SER A 13 13.53 -0.41 21.41
CA SER A 13 12.21 -1.06 21.45
C SER A 13 11.23 -0.34 22.36
N ALA A 14 11.65 -0.04 23.60
CA ALA A 14 10.83 0.67 24.58
C ALA A 14 10.50 2.09 24.13
N LYS A 15 11.50 2.83 23.59
CA LYS A 15 11.30 4.19 23.10
C LYS A 15 10.34 4.23 21.90
N GLY A 16 10.45 3.27 20.99
CA GLY A 16 9.55 3.12 19.85
C GLY A 16 8.10 2.86 20.26
N ARG A 17 7.88 1.92 21.20
CA ARG A 17 6.55 1.67 21.78
C ARG A 17 5.96 2.90 22.45
N HIS A 18 6.76 3.61 23.25
CA HIS A 18 6.30 4.80 23.94
C HIS A 18 5.87 5.90 22.97
N LEU A 19 6.67 6.17 21.94
CA LEU A 19 6.34 7.16 20.92
C LEU A 19 5.05 6.79 20.17
N ALA A 20 4.90 5.53 19.78
CA ALA A 20 3.68 5.06 19.11
C ALA A 20 2.44 5.25 20.00
N SER A 21 2.56 4.98 21.31
CA SER A 21 1.47 5.18 22.28
C SER A 21 1.05 6.65 22.38
N ILE A 22 2.00 7.59 22.37
CA ILE A 22 1.71 9.04 22.43
C ILE A 22 0.87 9.48 21.23
N HIS A 23 1.14 8.91 20.06
CA HIS A 23 0.46 9.27 18.81
C HIS A 23 -0.76 8.39 18.49
N GLY A 24 -1.15 7.48 19.40
CA GLY A 24 -2.23 6.52 19.13
C GLY A 24 -1.95 5.58 17.96
N ALA A 25 -0.68 5.35 17.64
CA ALA A 25 -0.24 4.49 16.54
C ALA A 25 0.08 3.08 17.04
N LYS A 26 0.01 2.09 16.13
CA LYS A 26 0.52 0.74 16.41
C LYS A 26 2.03 0.67 16.22
N PHE A 27 2.71 -0.06 17.10
CA PHE A 27 4.14 -0.33 17.02
C PHE A 27 4.39 -1.80 16.65
N ILE A 28 5.34 -2.03 15.75
CA ILE A 28 5.78 -3.37 15.34
C ILE A 28 7.29 -3.34 15.04
N GLU A 29 8.01 -4.37 15.49
CA GLU A 29 9.42 -4.53 15.17
C GLU A 29 9.60 -5.49 14.01
N VAL A 30 10.26 -5.02 12.96
CA VAL A 30 10.50 -5.80 11.75
C VAL A 30 11.99 -5.94 11.50
N SER A 31 12.39 -7.06 10.90
CA SER A 31 13.74 -7.24 10.40
C SER A 31 13.70 -7.75 8.98
N ALA A 32 14.05 -6.90 8.02
CA ALA A 32 14.10 -7.26 6.61
C ALA A 32 15.17 -8.34 6.34
N SER A 33 16.31 -8.28 7.04
CA SER A 33 17.40 -9.26 6.89
C SER A 33 17.01 -10.65 7.40
N LEU A 34 16.12 -10.73 8.38
CA LEU A 34 15.62 -11.99 8.95
C LEU A 34 14.23 -12.37 8.41
N ASN A 35 13.66 -11.56 7.51
CA ASN A 35 12.26 -11.65 7.09
C ASN A 35 11.25 -11.73 8.26
N HIS A 36 11.57 -11.10 9.40
CA HIS A 36 10.76 -11.15 10.61
C HIS A 36 9.68 -10.07 10.58
N MET A 37 8.41 -10.48 10.71
CA MET A 37 7.22 -9.63 10.80
C MET A 37 6.98 -8.68 9.62
N VAL A 38 7.67 -8.89 8.50
CA VAL A 38 7.53 -8.06 7.30
C VAL A 38 6.13 -8.22 6.68
N ALA A 39 5.61 -9.44 6.60
CA ALA A 39 4.26 -9.69 6.12
C ALA A 39 3.20 -9.08 7.05
N ASP A 40 3.35 -9.27 8.37
CA ASP A 40 2.45 -8.72 9.38
C ASP A 40 2.36 -7.19 9.30
N LEU A 41 3.48 -6.51 9.04
CA LEU A 41 3.49 -5.06 8.80
C LEU A 41 2.56 -4.66 7.65
N PHE A 42 2.63 -5.36 6.52
CA PHE A 42 1.79 -5.04 5.37
C PHE A 42 0.31 -5.35 5.63
N VAL A 43 0.00 -6.48 6.28
CA VAL A 43 -1.38 -6.83 6.64
C VAL A 43 -1.97 -5.79 7.60
N LEU A 44 -1.21 -5.39 8.62
CA LEU A 44 -1.63 -4.35 9.57
C LEU A 44 -1.89 -3.01 8.89
N LEU A 45 -1.00 -2.60 7.97
CA LEU A 45 -1.16 -1.35 7.23
C LEU A 45 -2.41 -1.36 6.35
N ILE A 46 -2.64 -2.44 5.61
CA ILE A 46 -3.83 -2.58 4.74
C ILE A 46 -5.11 -2.56 5.58
N GLY A 47 -5.13 -3.27 6.71
CA GLY A 47 -6.26 -3.26 7.63
C GLY A 47 -6.56 -1.85 8.17
N HIS A 48 -5.52 -1.10 8.54
CA HIS A 48 -5.63 0.28 9.03
C HIS A 48 -6.18 1.24 7.97
N LEU A 49 -5.71 1.11 6.72
CA LEU A 49 -6.23 1.88 5.60
C LEU A 49 -7.71 1.57 5.36
N HIS A 50 -8.07 0.28 5.35
CA HIS A 50 -9.45 -0.16 5.16
C HIS A 50 -10.40 0.37 6.26
N GLU A 51 -10.01 0.26 7.54
CA GLU A 51 -10.77 0.84 8.67
C GLU A 51 -10.92 2.37 8.52
N SER A 52 -9.86 3.07 8.12
CA SER A 52 -9.89 4.52 7.92
C SER A 52 -10.83 4.94 6.78
N GLU A 53 -10.91 4.14 5.71
CA GLU A 53 -11.84 4.40 4.60
C GLU A 53 -13.30 4.23 5.02
N GLN A 54 -13.60 3.32 5.95
CA GLN A 54 -14.97 3.11 6.43
C GLN A 54 -15.42 4.19 7.43
N ARG A 55 -14.51 4.70 8.26
CA ARG A 55 -14.81 5.63 9.36
C ARG A 55 -15.27 7.02 8.91
N GLY A 56 -15.12 7.36 7.63
CA GLY A 56 -15.58 8.62 7.03
C GLY A 56 -16.67 8.46 5.97
N ARG A 57 -17.22 7.25 5.76
CA ARG A 57 -18.31 7.04 4.79
C ARG A 57 -19.66 7.34 5.40
N ASP A 58 -20.49 8.05 4.63
CA ASP A 58 -21.91 8.20 4.93
C ASP A 58 -22.55 6.79 4.96
N PRO A 59 -23.18 6.38 6.08
CA PRO A 59 -23.84 5.08 6.21
C PRO A 59 -24.90 4.81 5.13
N ARG A 60 -25.42 5.86 4.48
CA ARG A 60 -26.43 5.75 3.41
C ARG A 60 -25.84 5.39 2.05
N LEU A 61 -24.52 5.48 1.88
CA LEU A 61 -23.87 5.21 0.61
C LEU A 61 -23.36 3.76 0.57
N PRO A 62 -23.56 3.03 -0.56
CA PRO A 62 -23.12 1.65 -0.68
C PRO A 62 -21.63 1.49 -0.37
N ALA A 63 -21.30 0.51 0.46
CA ALA A 63 -19.92 0.23 0.88
C ALA A 63 -19.01 -0.28 -0.26
N GLU A 64 -19.60 -0.65 -1.39
CA GLU A 64 -18.89 -1.26 -2.50
C GLU A 64 -18.49 -0.19 -3.54
N ARG A 65 -17.24 0.25 -3.51
CA ARG A 65 -16.62 0.76 -4.74
C ARG A 65 -16.51 -0.45 -5.65
N ARG A 66 -17.39 -0.57 -6.66
CA ARG A 66 -17.32 -1.62 -7.68
C ARG A 66 -15.92 -1.64 -8.30
N VAL A 67 -15.05 -2.48 -7.78
CA VAL A 67 -13.82 -2.88 -8.46
C VAL A 67 -14.17 -4.15 -9.20
N ASN A 68 -14.95 -4.03 -10.27
CA ASN A 68 -15.18 -5.13 -11.19
C ASN A 68 -14.05 -5.07 -12.23
N PRO A 69 -13.05 -5.98 -12.23
CA PRO A 69 -11.96 -5.93 -13.20
C PRO A 69 -12.40 -6.37 -14.61
N LEU A 70 -13.66 -6.78 -14.78
CA LEU A 70 -14.15 -7.51 -15.95
C LEU A 70 -15.39 -6.90 -16.63
N GLN A 71 -15.81 -5.67 -16.32
CA GLN A 71 -16.86 -5.00 -17.11
C GLN A 71 -16.26 -3.99 -18.08
N SER A 72 -15.49 -4.54 -19.02
CA SER A 72 -15.26 -3.95 -20.33
C SER A 72 -16.56 -4.05 -21.14
N ASN A 73 -17.18 -2.89 -21.42
CA ASN A 73 -18.09 -2.60 -22.53
C ASN A 73 -18.98 -3.74 -23.06
N GLN A 74 -20.27 -3.72 -22.69
CA GLN A 74 -21.32 -4.04 -23.66
C GLN A 74 -22.28 -2.86 -23.76
N LEU A 75 -22.08 -2.07 -24.81
CA LEU A 75 -23.03 -1.12 -25.34
C LEU A 75 -24.22 -1.90 -25.90
N THR A 76 -25.32 -2.03 -25.16
CA THR A 76 -26.61 -2.33 -25.77
C THR A 76 -27.31 -1.01 -26.07
N SER A 77 -27.21 -0.62 -27.33
CA SER A 77 -27.97 0.43 -27.99
C SER A 77 -29.48 0.29 -27.74
N SER A 78 -30.10 1.32 -27.17
CA SER A 78 -31.49 1.69 -27.45
C SER A 78 -31.66 3.18 -27.14
N SER A 79 -31.76 3.96 -28.21
CA SER A 79 -31.87 5.41 -28.27
C SER A 79 -32.93 6.02 -27.35
N LYS A 80 -32.51 7.01 -26.54
CA LYS A 80 -33.23 8.29 -26.38
C LYS A 80 -32.27 9.34 -25.83
N SER A 81 -32.09 10.39 -26.61
CA SER A 81 -31.21 11.53 -26.37
C SER A 81 -31.69 12.38 -25.18
N ILE A 82 -30.80 12.65 -24.22
CA ILE A 82 -30.74 13.96 -23.56
C ILE A 82 -29.27 14.32 -23.41
N ILE A 83 -28.85 15.30 -24.21
CA ILE A 83 -27.58 16.00 -24.10
C ILE A 83 -27.70 16.93 -22.88
N ASN A 84 -26.81 16.80 -21.89
CA ASN A 84 -26.33 17.98 -21.19
C ASN A 84 -24.89 17.81 -20.65
N SER A 85 -24.00 18.48 -21.39
CA SER A 85 -22.71 19.09 -21.04
C SER A 85 -21.89 18.62 -19.83
N ASN A 86 -20.63 18.31 -20.14
CA ASN A 86 -19.42 18.65 -19.36
C ASN A 86 -19.23 18.04 -17.98
N VAL A 87 -18.74 16.80 -17.92
CA VAL A 87 -17.76 16.41 -16.87
C VAL A 87 -16.66 15.55 -17.49
N VAL A 88 -15.70 16.22 -18.12
CA VAL A 88 -14.35 15.67 -18.32
C VAL A 88 -13.64 15.78 -16.96
N ASN A 89 -13.85 14.81 -16.07
CA ASN A 89 -12.95 14.62 -14.93
C ASN A 89 -11.96 13.49 -15.28
N THR A 90 -11.12 13.78 -16.28
CA THR A 90 -9.78 13.22 -16.29
C THR A 90 -9.08 13.73 -15.03
N SER A 91 -9.02 12.91 -13.98
CA SER A 91 -8.01 13.09 -12.95
C SER A 91 -6.66 12.94 -13.63
N LYS A 92 -6.10 14.05 -14.10
CA LYS A 92 -4.76 14.16 -14.66
C LYS A 92 -3.78 13.84 -13.53
N ILE A 93 -3.54 12.56 -13.31
CA ILE A 93 -2.33 12.10 -12.63
C ILE A 93 -1.21 12.58 -13.53
N LEU A 94 -0.52 13.62 -13.06
CA LEU A 94 0.64 14.23 -13.67
C LEU A 94 1.57 13.10 -14.16
N THR A 95 1.63 12.91 -15.48
CA THR A 95 2.31 11.80 -16.17
C THR A 95 3.81 11.74 -15.82
N VAL A 96 4.37 12.85 -15.35
CA VAL A 96 5.75 12.98 -14.87
C VAL A 96 6.02 12.10 -13.64
N THR A 97 5.05 11.96 -12.72
CA THR A 97 5.23 11.21 -11.47
C THR A 97 5.22 9.71 -11.71
N LYS A 98 4.45 9.24 -12.70
CA LYS A 98 4.35 7.80 -13.06
C LYS A 98 5.68 7.25 -13.59
N ALA A 99 6.38 8.02 -14.43
CA ALA A 99 7.70 7.63 -14.94
C ALA A 99 8.76 7.60 -13.83
N ASN A 100 8.74 8.58 -12.92
CA ASN A 100 9.70 8.67 -11.82
C ASN A 100 9.50 7.57 -10.76
N PHE A 101 8.25 7.24 -10.41
CA PHE A 101 7.96 6.17 -9.47
C PHE A 101 8.34 4.78 -10.03
N SER A 102 8.08 4.54 -11.32
CA SER A 102 8.51 3.29 -11.99
C SER A 102 10.04 3.14 -12.00
N LYS A 103 10.78 4.23 -12.27
CA LYS A 103 12.25 4.24 -12.18
C LYS A 103 12.75 4.01 -10.75
N PHE A 104 12.10 4.62 -9.75
CA PHE A 104 12.42 4.41 -8.35
C PHE A 104 12.26 2.94 -7.95
N LEU A 105 11.11 2.33 -8.24
CA LEU A 105 10.88 0.91 -7.95
C LEU A 105 11.89 0.00 -8.65
N LYS A 106 12.16 0.24 -9.95
CA LYS A 106 13.17 -0.53 -10.70
C LYS A 106 14.59 -0.35 -10.15
N LYS A 107 14.93 0.80 -9.58
CA LYS A 107 16.25 1.06 -9.00
C LYS A 107 16.41 0.35 -7.65
N HIS A 108 15.38 0.38 -6.82
CA HIS A 108 15.47 -0.07 -5.42
C HIS A 108 15.04 -1.52 -5.21
N PHE A 109 14.28 -2.11 -6.14
CA PHE A 109 13.75 -3.47 -6.02
C PHE A 109 14.20 -4.37 -7.18
N LYS A 110 15.47 -4.28 -7.60
CA LYS A 110 16.03 -5.27 -8.53
C LYS A 110 16.10 -6.62 -7.85
N ARG A 111 15.29 -7.57 -8.33
CA ARG A 111 15.37 -8.98 -7.98
C ARG A 111 16.75 -9.48 -8.42
N VAL A 112 17.65 -9.75 -7.48
CA VAL A 112 18.88 -10.52 -7.75
C VAL A 112 18.42 -11.96 -7.96
N SER A 113 18.02 -12.27 -9.19
CA SER A 113 17.87 -13.65 -9.60
C SER A 113 19.28 -14.19 -9.80
N GLN A 114 19.89 -14.74 -8.76
CA GLN A 114 20.93 -15.74 -8.95
C GLN A 114 20.24 -16.97 -9.54
N VAL A 115 20.11 -16.97 -10.87
CA VAL A 115 19.91 -18.20 -11.62
C VAL A 115 21.27 -18.87 -11.62
N ASN A 116 21.37 -19.84 -10.72
CA ASN A 116 22.39 -20.85 -10.71
C ASN A 116 22.12 -21.75 -11.92
N ASP A 117 22.92 -21.66 -12.99
CA ASP A 117 22.95 -22.67 -14.05
C ASP A 117 24.28 -22.65 -14.84
N GLN A 118 24.90 -23.83 -14.85
CA GLN A 118 26.01 -24.34 -15.69
C GLN A 118 27.45 -23.89 -15.35
N LEU A 119 28.41 -24.82 -15.21
CA LEU A 119 28.70 -25.93 -16.13
C LEU A 119 29.37 -27.13 -15.41
N CYS A 120 29.28 -28.30 -16.04
CA CYS A 120 30.06 -29.52 -15.78
C CYS A 120 31.56 -29.28 -15.58
#